data_AF-A0A094P616-F1
#
_entry.id   AF-A0A094P616-F1
#
_cell.length_a   1.000
_cell.length_b   1.000
_cell.length_c   1.000
_cell.angle_alpha   90.00
_cell.angle_beta   90.00
_cell.angle_gamma   90.00
#
_symmetry.space_group_name_H-M   'P 1'
#
loop_
_entity.id
_entity.type
_entity.pdbx_description
1 polymer ?
#
loop_
_entity_poly.entity_id
_entity_poly.type
_entity_poly.pdbx_seq_one_letter_code
_entity_poly.pdbx_strand_id
1 'polypeptide(L)' 'MKLKKGDTVIVIAGKDKGKTGEITEVSPKSNKVKVAGVNT' A
#
# COMPACT_ATOMS: atom_id res chain seq x y z
N MET A 1 -2.94 -11.67 6.88
CA MET A 1 -2.49 -10.33 6.44
C MET A 1 -2.38 -9.43 7.66
N LYS A 2 -1.23 -8.79 7.92
CA LYS A 2 -1.00 -7.95 9.11
C LYS A 2 -1.29 -6.46 8.90
N LEU A 3 -1.67 -6.07 7.69
CA LEU A 3 -1.86 -4.68 7.26
C LEU A 3 -3.31 -4.23 7.51
N LYS A 4 -3.48 -3.05 8.10
CA LYS A 4 -4.79 -2.42 8.34
C LYS A 4 -4.91 -1.10 7.58
N LYS A 5 -6.15 -0.63 7.42
CA LYS A 5 -6.43 0.71 6.90
C LYS A 5 -5.87 1.74 7.90
N GLY A 6 -5.14 2.72 7.38
CA GLY A 6 -4.41 3.71 8.20
C GLY A 6 -2.95 3.36 8.49
N ASP A 7 -2.49 2.16 8.13
CA ASP A 7 -1.07 1.83 8.24
C ASP A 7 -0.27 2.58 7.16
N THR A 8 0.89 3.10 7.55
CA THR A 8 1.86 3.69 6.62
C THR A 8 2.81 2.62 6.12
N VAL A 9 2.97 2.52 4.81
CA VAL A 9 3.85 1.53 4.18
C VAL A 9 4.80 2.19 3.19
N ILE A 10 5.94 1.54 2.94
CA ILE A 10 6.92 1.96 1.95
C ILE A 10 6.99 0.96 0.80
N VAL A 11 7.06 1.48 -0.42
CA VAL A 11 7.20 0.67 -1.62
C VAL A 11 8.65 0.22 -1.77
N ILE A 12 8.88 -1.09 -1.73
CA ILE A 12 10.23 -1.68 -1.81
C ILE A 12 10.68 -1.98 -3.26
N ALA A 13 9.75 -2.03 -4.21
CA ALA A 13 10.01 -2.42 -5.60
C ALA A 13 9.00 -1.81 -6.59
N GLY A 14 9.38 -1.72 -7.86
CA GLY A 14 8.56 -1.14 -8.94
C GLY A 14 8.89 0.32 -9.24
N LYS A 15 8.10 0.95 -10.12
CA LYS A 15 8.28 2.34 -10.57
C LYS A 15 8.23 3.35 -9.41
N ASP A 16 7.46 3.02 -8.38
CA ASP A 16 7.25 3.86 -7.19
C ASP A 16 8.16 3.47 -6.00
N LYS A 17 9.23 2.72 -6.23
CA LYS A 17 10.17 2.31 -5.17
C LYS A 17 10.66 3.52 -4.36
N GLY A 18 10.57 3.41 -3.03
CA GLY A 18 10.96 4.45 -2.08
C GLY A 18 9.82 5.40 -1.69
N LYS A 19 8.67 5.36 -2.37
CA LYS A 19 7.50 6.14 -1.96
C LYS A 19 6.86 5.54 -0.72
N THR A 20 6.53 6.40 0.24
CA THR A 20 5.69 6.08 1.39
C THR A 20 4.27 6.52 1.14
N GLY A 21 3.31 5.74 1.63
CA GLY A 21 1.90 6.11 1.56
C GLY A 21 1.06 5.38 2.58
N GLU A 22 -0.12 5.94 2.84
CA GLU A 22 -1.09 5.38 3.78
C GLU A 22 -2.04 4.42 3.07
N ILE A 23 -2.38 3.31 3.71
CA ILE A 23 -3.33 2.34 3.17
C ILE A 23 -4.76 2.88 3.29
N THR A 24 -5.39 3.12 2.14
CA THR A 24 -6.77 3.61 2.05
C THR A 24 -7.78 2.47 2.03
N GLU A 25 -7.40 1.32 1.46
CA GLU A 25 -8.26 0.16 1.30
C GLU A 25 -7.45 -1.13 1.41
N VAL A 26 -7.96 -2.11 2.17
CA VAL A 26 -7.35 -3.44 2.31
C VAL A 26 -8.33 -4.46 1.75
N SER A 27 -7.88 -5.23 0.77
CA SER A 27 -8.61 -6.36 0.20
C SER A 27 -7.96 -7.68 0.64
N PRO A 28 -8.34 -8.23 1.81
CA PRO A 28 -7.72 -9.44 2.34
C PRO A 28 -8.01 -10.69 1.47
N LYS A 29 -9.15 -10.71 0.76
CA LYS A 29 -9.52 -11.81 -0.14
C LYS A 29 -8.55 -11.98 -1.31
N SER A 30 -8.03 -10.87 -1.84
CA SER A 30 -7.11 -10.86 -2.98
C SER A 30 -5.66 -10.58 -2.56
N ASN A 31 -5.39 -10.44 -1.26
CA ASN A 31 -4.11 -10.00 -0.70
C ASN A 31 -3.57 -8.71 -1.34
N LYS A 32 -4.47 -7.78 -1.71
CA LYS A 32 -4.11 -6.48 -2.29
C LYS A 32 -4.42 -5.35 -1.32
N VAL A 33 -3.64 -4.27 -1.41
CA VAL A 33 -3.89 -3.01 -0.71
C VAL A 33 -3.87 -1.86 -1.71
N LYS A 34 -4.71 -0.85 -1.48
CA LYS A 34 -4.56 0.45 -2.13
C LYS A 34 -3.83 1.38 -1.19
N VAL A 35 -2.80 2.02 -1.71
CA VAL A 35 -1.95 2.97 -1.00
C VAL A 35 -2.14 4.34 -1.65
N ALA A 36 -2.41 5.36 -0.85
CA ALA A 36 -2.53 6.74 -1.33
C ALA A 36 -1.19 7.22 -1.91
N GLY A 37 -1.22 7.85 -3.09
CA GLY A 37 -0.03 8.45 -3.72
C GLY A 37 0.90 7.48 -4.45
N VAL A 38 0.55 6.20 -4.53
CA VAL A 38 1.27 5.15 -5.27
C VAL A 38 0.38 4.70 -6.44
N ASN A 39 0.95 4.45 -7.63
CA ASN A 39 0.27 4.20 -8.92
C ASN A 39 0.01 5.46 -9.79
N THR A 40 1.10 6.15 -10.21
CA THR A 40 1.07 7.21 -11.24
C THR A 40 1.91 6.85 -12.48
#